data_AF-A0AAV0LCZ4-F1
#
_entry.id   AF-A0AAV0LCZ4-F1
#
_cell.length_a   1.000
_cell.length_b   1.000
_cell.length_c   1.000
_cell.angle_alpha   90.00
_cell.angle_beta   90.00
_cell.angle_gamma   90.00
#
_symmetry.space_group_name_H-M   'P 1'
#
loop_
_entity.id
_entity.type
_entity.pdbx_description
1 polymer ?
#
loop_
_entity_poly.entity_id
_entity_poly.type
_entity_poly.pdbx_seq_one_letter_code
_entity_poly.pdbx_strand_id
1 'polypeptide(L)'
;MCIEALSFMACMEILDPERCERVNEIAEVDVWINDLVALPFEFFKRIIGSLRRQGMKEKYVTPIIVLYASNWILFSKRSAEIDSNSASMLQSILDLLALRGRGSRAVPMGFYFTLLSKSIELGLGNDNKAKLQDQRATLLQFAQVEGYLYPEKRSSDSSSISSSEEVIVMEEIFYGYVMSSASHTPSTSGSLVAELWNYYLSHIVSDPKMEPKRFTELLETTPISWRQSHDQLYRAINSFHQAHQDLNHDEKAAVCKYLNCQKLSQEACVEAVQNDMLPLRLIVEILFIQ
;
A
#
# COMPACT_ATOMS: atom_id res chain seq x y z
N MET A 1 -3.73 -30.92 -25.25
CA MET A 1 -2.78 -30.77 -26.37
C MET A 1 -2.40 -29.31 -26.62
N CYS A 2 -3.37 -28.38 -26.78
CA CYS A 2 -3.05 -26.97 -27.10
C CYS A 2 -2.40 -26.15 -25.96
N ILE A 3 -2.81 -26.33 -24.70
CA ILE A 3 -2.29 -25.54 -23.57
C ILE A 3 -0.80 -25.86 -23.28
N GLU A 4 -0.42 -27.14 -23.38
CA GLU A 4 0.97 -27.55 -23.16
C GLU A 4 1.87 -27.14 -24.31
N ALA A 5 1.37 -27.14 -25.54
CA ALA A 5 2.07 -26.59 -26.70
C ALA A 5 2.23 -25.07 -26.62
N LEU A 6 1.18 -24.32 -26.24
CA LEU A 6 1.23 -22.87 -26.08
C LEU A 6 2.21 -22.45 -24.98
N SER A 7 2.15 -23.13 -23.84
CA SER A 7 3.10 -22.87 -22.75
C SER A 7 4.53 -23.22 -23.16
N PHE A 8 4.72 -24.30 -23.94
CA PHE A 8 6.05 -24.68 -24.41
C PHE A 8 6.61 -23.63 -25.39
N MET A 9 5.79 -23.12 -26.30
CA MET A 9 6.16 -22.03 -27.21
C MET A 9 6.53 -20.75 -26.45
N ALA A 10 5.70 -20.33 -25.49
CA ALA A 10 5.98 -19.16 -24.64
C ALA A 10 7.27 -19.34 -23.80
N CYS A 11 7.53 -20.54 -23.28
CA CYS A 11 8.78 -20.82 -22.56
C CYS A 11 10.00 -20.71 -23.48
N MET A 12 9.91 -21.21 -24.72
CA MET A 12 11.00 -21.15 -25.69
C MET A 12 11.26 -19.72 -26.19
N GLU A 13 10.24 -18.89 -26.35
CA GLU A 13 10.38 -17.48 -26.76
C GLU A 13 10.97 -16.59 -25.65
N ILE A 14 10.66 -16.86 -24.37
CA ILE A 14 11.07 -16.02 -23.25
C ILE A 14 12.43 -16.45 -22.65
N LEU A 15 12.81 -17.73 -22.80
CA LEU A 15 14.04 -18.29 -22.24
C LEU A 15 15.25 -18.25 -23.19
N ASP A 16 15.10 -17.81 -24.44
CA ASP A 16 16.21 -17.74 -25.41
C ASP A 16 16.89 -16.35 -25.39
N PRO A 17 18.07 -16.21 -24.76
CA PRO A 17 18.77 -14.93 -24.64
C PRO A 17 19.28 -14.38 -25.98
N GLU A 18 19.37 -15.17 -27.05
CA GLU A 18 19.92 -14.73 -28.36
C GLU A 18 18.86 -14.11 -29.29
N ARG A 19 17.56 -14.24 -28.99
CA ARG A 19 16.47 -13.73 -29.86
C ARG A 19 15.94 -12.34 -29.47
N CYS A 20 16.17 -11.90 -28.24
CA CYS A 20 15.64 -10.66 -27.67
C CYS A 20 16.19 -9.35 -28.30
N GLU A 21 17.14 -9.42 -29.23
CA GLU A 21 17.71 -8.23 -29.91
C GLU A 21 16.88 -7.73 -31.11
N ARG A 22 15.81 -8.41 -31.51
CA ARG A 22 14.97 -7.95 -32.63
C ARG A 22 13.75 -7.19 -32.15
N VAL A 23 13.76 -5.88 -32.42
CA VAL A 23 12.72 -4.88 -32.14
C VAL A 23 11.30 -5.26 -32.62
N ASN A 24 11.14 -6.27 -33.48
CA ASN A 24 9.84 -6.80 -33.90
C ASN A 24 9.25 -7.88 -32.96
N GLU A 25 10.02 -8.51 -32.08
CA GLU A 25 9.55 -9.62 -31.21
C GLU A 25 8.94 -9.12 -29.89
N ILE A 26 9.27 -7.90 -29.44
CA ILE A 26 8.60 -7.26 -28.28
C ILE A 26 7.10 -7.04 -28.58
N ALA A 27 6.77 -6.71 -29.83
CA ALA A 27 5.39 -6.54 -30.27
C ALA A 27 4.61 -7.86 -30.28
N GLU A 28 5.25 -8.99 -30.66
CA GLU A 28 4.60 -10.31 -30.56
C GLU A 28 4.42 -10.74 -29.11
N VAL A 29 5.40 -10.44 -28.24
CA VAL A 29 5.31 -10.68 -26.79
C VAL A 29 4.12 -9.95 -26.17
N ASP A 30 3.90 -8.69 -26.57
CA ASP A 30 2.74 -7.91 -26.12
C ASP A 30 1.41 -8.48 -26.67
N VAL A 31 1.38 -9.01 -27.90
CA VAL A 31 0.16 -9.55 -28.50
C VAL A 31 -0.32 -10.83 -27.81
N TRP A 32 0.55 -11.82 -27.57
CA TRP A 32 0.10 -13.05 -26.89
C TRP A 32 -0.26 -12.81 -25.42
N ILE A 33 0.37 -11.83 -24.75
CA ILE A 33 0.00 -11.43 -23.38
C ILE A 33 -1.41 -10.82 -23.38
N ASN A 34 -1.74 -9.96 -24.35
CA ASN A 34 -3.08 -9.38 -24.46
C ASN A 34 -4.15 -10.45 -24.71
N ASP A 35 -3.87 -11.42 -25.58
CA ASP A 35 -4.78 -12.54 -25.83
C ASP A 35 -4.94 -13.42 -24.59
N LEU A 36 -3.87 -13.66 -23.84
CA LEU A 36 -3.88 -14.41 -22.60
C LEU A 36 -4.71 -13.72 -21.50
N VAL A 37 -4.60 -12.39 -21.43
CA VAL A 37 -5.31 -11.55 -20.45
C VAL A 37 -6.80 -11.43 -20.77
N ALA A 38 -7.21 -11.68 -22.01
CA ALA A 38 -8.61 -11.73 -22.43
C ALA A 38 -9.29 -13.10 -22.18
N LEU A 39 -8.55 -14.13 -21.78
CA LEU A 39 -9.11 -15.46 -21.56
C LEU A 39 -9.99 -15.55 -20.32
N PRO A 40 -10.99 -16.45 -20.29
CA PRO A 40 -11.70 -16.75 -19.07
C PRO A 40 -10.77 -17.33 -18.00
N PHE A 41 -11.06 -17.02 -16.74
CA PHE A 41 -10.17 -17.29 -15.61
C PHE A 41 -9.72 -18.75 -15.48
N GLU A 42 -10.61 -19.71 -15.71
CA GLU A 42 -10.28 -21.13 -15.62
C GLU A 42 -9.24 -21.57 -16.66
N PHE A 43 -9.25 -20.98 -17.85
CA PHE A 43 -8.23 -21.23 -18.87
C PHE A 43 -6.92 -20.55 -18.51
N PHE A 44 -6.99 -19.29 -18.07
CA PHE A 44 -5.83 -18.55 -17.60
C PHE A 44 -5.09 -19.31 -16.49
N LYS A 45 -5.80 -19.77 -15.45
CA LYS A 45 -5.26 -20.56 -14.33
C LYS A 45 -4.53 -21.82 -14.79
N ARG A 46 -5.10 -22.55 -15.77
CA ARG A 46 -4.48 -23.74 -16.35
C ARG A 46 -3.21 -23.42 -17.14
N ILE A 47 -3.18 -22.31 -17.87
CA ILE A 47 -1.99 -21.87 -18.62
C ILE A 47 -0.87 -21.49 -17.65
N ILE A 48 -1.16 -20.69 -16.61
CA ILE A 48 -0.18 -20.36 -15.57
C ILE A 48 0.37 -21.62 -14.90
N GLY A 49 -0.50 -22.58 -14.56
CA GLY A 49 -0.07 -23.87 -14.04
C GLY A 49 0.80 -24.69 -15.01
N SER A 50 0.59 -24.54 -16.32
CA SER A 50 1.42 -25.18 -17.35
C SER A 50 2.80 -24.52 -17.49
N LEU A 51 2.84 -23.18 -17.55
CA LEU A 51 4.08 -22.40 -17.61
C LEU A 51 5.00 -22.72 -16.42
N ARG A 52 4.42 -22.84 -15.21
CA ARG A 52 5.15 -23.25 -14.01
C ARG A 52 5.71 -24.67 -14.10
N ARG A 53 4.92 -25.64 -14.59
CA ARG A 53 5.36 -27.04 -14.77
C ARG A 53 6.50 -27.17 -15.78
N GLN A 54 6.58 -26.26 -16.74
CA GLN A 54 7.65 -26.21 -17.73
C GLN A 54 8.90 -25.46 -17.25
N GLY A 55 8.90 -24.96 -16.01
CA GLY A 55 10.08 -24.35 -15.39
C GLY A 55 10.21 -22.85 -15.62
N MET A 56 9.16 -22.16 -16.08
CA MET A 56 9.17 -20.71 -16.23
C MET A 56 9.40 -20.03 -14.87
N LYS A 57 10.40 -19.14 -14.81
CA LYS A 57 10.76 -18.42 -13.58
C LYS A 57 9.62 -17.48 -13.16
N GLU A 58 9.34 -17.41 -11.84
CA GLU A 58 8.28 -16.54 -11.29
C GLU A 58 8.45 -15.06 -11.65
N LYS A 59 9.68 -14.59 -11.95
CA LYS A 59 9.92 -13.22 -12.43
C LYS A 59 9.20 -12.88 -13.75
N TYR A 60 8.85 -13.88 -14.55
CA TYR A 60 8.11 -13.71 -15.80
C TYR A 60 6.63 -14.09 -15.65
N VAL A 61 6.33 -15.08 -14.81
CA VAL A 61 4.94 -15.51 -14.55
C VAL A 61 4.18 -14.48 -13.73
N THR A 62 4.84 -13.85 -12.75
CA THR A 62 4.21 -12.90 -11.82
C THR A 62 3.66 -11.66 -12.53
N PRO A 63 4.40 -10.96 -13.43
CA PRO A 63 3.87 -9.84 -14.19
C PRO A 63 2.61 -10.19 -15.01
N ILE A 64 2.56 -11.38 -15.60
CA ILE A 64 1.41 -11.85 -16.37
C ILE A 64 0.17 -11.99 -15.48
N ILE A 65 0.34 -12.56 -14.27
CA ILE A 65 -0.75 -12.65 -13.29
C ILE A 65 -1.21 -11.27 -12.83
N VAL A 66 -0.26 -10.35 -12.59
CA VAL A 66 -0.56 -8.97 -12.19
C VAL A 66 -1.34 -8.23 -13.29
N LEU A 67 -0.94 -8.38 -14.55
CA LEU A 67 -1.63 -7.77 -15.69
C LEU A 67 -3.06 -8.32 -15.83
N TYR A 68 -3.21 -9.65 -15.77
CA TYR A 68 -4.53 -10.29 -15.81
C TYR A 68 -5.44 -9.77 -14.68
N ALA A 69 -4.93 -9.77 -13.46
CA ALA A 69 -5.69 -9.37 -12.30
C ALA A 69 -6.00 -7.86 -12.29
N SER A 70 -5.08 -7.01 -12.76
CA SER A 70 -5.32 -5.57 -12.93
C SER A 70 -6.45 -5.31 -13.93
N ASN A 71 -6.43 -6.01 -15.05
CA ASN A 71 -7.47 -5.92 -16.06
C ASN A 71 -8.83 -6.38 -15.50
N TRP A 72 -8.86 -7.50 -14.78
CA TRP A 72 -10.06 -7.98 -14.10
C TRP A 72 -10.60 -6.97 -13.08
N ILE A 73 -9.75 -6.37 -12.24
CA ILE A 73 -10.16 -5.35 -11.27
C ILE A 73 -10.75 -4.12 -11.99
N LEU A 74 -10.12 -3.66 -13.07
CA LEU A 74 -10.62 -2.54 -13.88
C LEU A 74 -11.99 -2.86 -14.50
N PHE A 75 -12.20 -4.08 -15.01
CA PHE A 75 -13.49 -4.51 -15.52
C PHE A 75 -14.54 -4.64 -14.40
N SER A 76 -14.16 -5.15 -13.23
CA SER A 76 -15.04 -5.22 -12.06
C SER A 76 -15.49 -3.83 -11.60
N LYS A 77 -14.65 -2.79 -11.70
CA LYS A 77 -15.07 -1.41 -11.38
C LYS A 77 -16.13 -0.85 -12.35
N ARG A 78 -16.20 -1.36 -13.58
CA ARG A 78 -17.18 -0.94 -14.60
C ARG A 78 -18.49 -1.73 -14.53
N SER A 79 -18.43 -2.93 -13.98
CA SER A 79 -19.55 -3.85 -13.79
C SER A 79 -20.06 -3.75 -12.35
N ALA A 80 -21.14 -2.99 -12.12
CA ALA A 80 -21.69 -2.73 -10.78
C ALA A 80 -22.30 -3.95 -10.06
N GLU A 81 -22.18 -5.16 -10.62
CA GLU A 81 -22.67 -6.40 -10.02
C GLU A 81 -21.53 -7.15 -9.32
N ILE A 82 -21.48 -7.03 -8.00
CA ILE A 82 -20.61 -7.82 -7.14
C ILE A 82 -21.21 -9.22 -7.01
N ASP A 83 -20.84 -10.11 -7.93
CA ASP A 83 -21.24 -11.51 -7.87
C ASP A 83 -20.44 -12.29 -6.82
N SER A 84 -21.05 -13.34 -6.24
CA SER A 84 -20.37 -14.37 -5.43
C SER A 84 -19.15 -14.97 -6.15
N ASN A 85 -19.12 -14.92 -7.47
CA ASN A 85 -18.02 -15.39 -8.30
C ASN A 85 -16.76 -14.49 -8.21
N SER A 86 -16.94 -13.20 -7.88
CA SER A 86 -15.84 -12.23 -7.74
C SER A 86 -14.94 -12.55 -6.55
N ALA A 87 -15.54 -12.99 -5.44
CA ALA A 87 -14.82 -13.39 -4.23
C ALA A 87 -13.97 -14.65 -4.47
N SER A 88 -14.52 -15.68 -5.11
CA SER A 88 -13.78 -16.90 -5.48
C SER A 88 -12.68 -16.65 -6.53
N MET A 89 -12.91 -15.69 -7.43
CA MET A 89 -11.92 -15.28 -8.42
C MET A 89 -10.76 -14.54 -7.78
N LEU A 90 -11.03 -13.57 -6.90
CA LEU A 90 -9.99 -12.89 -6.12
C LEU A 90 -9.20 -13.90 -5.29
N GLN A 91 -9.86 -14.84 -4.60
CA GLN A 91 -9.18 -15.91 -3.88
C GLN A 91 -8.22 -16.70 -4.77
N SER A 92 -8.68 -17.08 -5.95
CA SER A 92 -7.86 -17.87 -6.87
C SER A 92 -6.70 -17.07 -7.46
N ILE A 93 -6.85 -15.76 -7.69
CA ILE A 93 -5.76 -14.86 -8.07
C ILE A 93 -4.74 -14.77 -6.93
N LEU A 94 -5.22 -14.63 -5.70
CA LEU A 94 -4.36 -14.63 -4.51
C LEU A 94 -3.59 -15.94 -4.40
N ASP A 95 -4.23 -17.09 -4.60
CA ASP A 95 -3.57 -18.41 -4.59
C ASP A 95 -2.53 -18.54 -5.71
N LEU A 96 -2.81 -17.98 -6.90
CA LEU A 96 -1.86 -17.94 -8.01
C LEU A 96 -0.63 -17.09 -7.69
N LEU A 97 -0.80 -16.00 -6.94
CA LEU A 97 0.28 -15.13 -6.46
C LEU A 97 0.98 -15.69 -5.20
N ALA A 98 0.27 -16.43 -4.36
CA ALA A 98 0.70 -16.89 -3.03
C ALA A 98 1.49 -18.23 -3.06
N LEU A 99 1.95 -18.68 -4.22
CA LEU A 99 2.76 -19.88 -4.35
C LEU A 99 4.22 -19.65 -3.87
N ARG A 100 4.36 -19.70 -2.54
CA ARG A 100 5.39 -20.46 -1.80
C ARG A 100 6.88 -20.20 -2.06
N GLY A 101 7.29 -19.03 -2.54
CA GLY A 101 8.71 -18.77 -2.75
C GLY A 101 9.10 -17.32 -2.50
N ARG A 102 10.31 -17.12 -1.95
CA ARG A 102 11.02 -15.83 -1.81
C ARG A 102 11.29 -15.10 -3.15
N GLY A 103 10.51 -15.36 -4.19
CA GLY A 103 10.56 -14.72 -5.51
C GLY A 103 9.55 -13.57 -5.68
N SER A 104 8.73 -13.28 -4.67
CA SER A 104 7.62 -12.29 -4.71
C SER A 104 8.06 -10.81 -4.62
N ARG A 105 9.23 -10.47 -5.15
CA ARG A 105 9.67 -9.07 -5.33
C ARG A 105 9.10 -8.43 -6.60
N ALA A 106 8.45 -9.20 -7.47
CA ALA A 106 7.99 -8.76 -8.78
C ALA A 106 6.61 -8.10 -8.78
N VAL A 107 5.84 -8.17 -7.69
CA VAL A 107 4.53 -7.51 -7.60
C VAL A 107 4.70 -6.10 -7.03
N PRO A 108 4.20 -5.06 -7.72
CA PRO A 108 4.19 -3.69 -7.18
C PRO A 108 3.35 -3.58 -5.90
N MET A 109 3.83 -2.80 -4.92
CA MET A 109 3.09 -2.58 -3.66
C MET A 109 1.72 -1.92 -3.89
N GLY A 110 1.59 -1.00 -4.84
CA GLY A 110 0.31 -0.38 -5.18
C GLY A 110 -0.74 -1.39 -5.69
N PHE A 111 -0.30 -2.39 -6.48
CA PHE A 111 -1.20 -3.45 -6.93
C PHE A 111 -1.67 -4.33 -5.75
N TYR A 112 -0.78 -4.56 -4.78
CA TYR A 112 -1.15 -5.28 -3.56
C TYR A 112 -2.20 -4.54 -2.73
N PHE A 113 -2.06 -3.23 -2.51
CA PHE A 113 -3.09 -2.42 -1.85
C PHE A 113 -4.40 -2.40 -2.66
N THR A 114 -4.33 -2.43 -3.99
CA THR A 114 -5.51 -2.57 -4.83
C THR A 114 -6.23 -3.91 -4.59
N LEU A 115 -5.49 -5.01 -4.47
CA LEU A 115 -6.05 -6.32 -4.13
C LEU A 115 -6.68 -6.34 -2.73
N LEU A 116 -6.03 -5.71 -1.75
CA LEU A 116 -6.57 -5.58 -0.41
C LEU A 116 -7.85 -4.75 -0.38
N SER A 117 -7.88 -3.62 -1.09
CA SER A 117 -9.07 -2.79 -1.24
C SER A 117 -10.22 -3.61 -1.81
N LYS A 118 -9.96 -4.37 -2.88
CA LYS A 118 -10.98 -5.25 -3.47
C LYS A 118 -11.40 -6.38 -2.53
N SER A 119 -10.49 -6.89 -1.71
CA SER A 119 -10.78 -7.91 -0.69
C SER A 119 -11.73 -7.37 0.40
N ILE A 120 -11.53 -6.12 0.81
CA ILE A 120 -12.41 -5.40 1.75
C ILE A 120 -13.78 -5.18 1.12
N GLU A 121 -13.84 -4.67 -0.12
CA GLU A 121 -15.11 -4.48 -0.86
C GLU A 121 -15.93 -5.78 -0.98
N LEU A 122 -15.25 -6.91 -1.22
CA LEU A 122 -15.87 -8.22 -1.40
C LEU A 122 -16.12 -8.98 -0.09
N GLY A 123 -15.73 -8.42 1.06
CA GLY A 123 -15.92 -9.04 2.37
C GLY A 123 -15.18 -10.36 2.56
N LEU A 124 -14.01 -10.54 1.92
CA LEU A 124 -13.23 -11.78 2.04
C LEU A 124 -12.69 -11.98 3.47
N GLY A 125 -12.68 -13.25 3.92
CA GLY A 125 -12.31 -13.64 5.27
C GLY A 125 -10.87 -13.29 5.70
N ASN A 126 -10.68 -13.14 7.01
CA ASN A 126 -9.46 -12.63 7.64
C ASN A 126 -8.20 -13.47 7.34
N ASP A 127 -8.33 -14.76 7.07
CA ASP A 127 -7.19 -15.64 6.78
C ASP A 127 -6.40 -15.23 5.53
N ASN A 128 -7.10 -14.67 4.53
CA ASN A 128 -6.45 -14.18 3.32
C ASN A 128 -5.81 -12.81 3.52
N LYS A 129 -6.44 -11.96 4.34
CA LYS A 129 -5.87 -10.68 4.78
C LYS A 129 -4.55 -10.91 5.53
N ALA A 130 -4.54 -11.84 6.48
CA ALA A 130 -3.35 -12.18 7.26
C ALA A 130 -2.20 -12.72 6.38
N LYS A 131 -2.49 -13.62 5.43
CA LYS A 131 -1.48 -14.13 4.47
C LYS A 131 -0.89 -13.03 3.61
N LEU A 132 -1.71 -12.05 3.23
CA LEU A 132 -1.30 -10.91 2.44
C LEU A 132 -0.42 -9.96 3.27
N GLN A 133 -0.83 -9.67 4.50
CA GLN A 133 -0.17 -8.76 5.44
C GLN A 133 1.23 -9.27 5.84
N ASP A 134 1.36 -10.54 6.22
CA ASP A 134 2.60 -11.14 6.74
C ASP A 134 3.74 -11.17 5.71
N GLN A 135 3.42 -11.41 4.43
CA GLN A 135 4.44 -11.52 3.39
C GLN A 135 5.05 -10.18 2.96
N ARG A 136 4.35 -9.05 3.17
CA ARG A 136 4.70 -7.78 2.52
C ARG A 136 4.93 -6.61 3.45
N ALA A 137 4.63 -6.74 4.74
CA ALA A 137 5.14 -5.84 5.75
C ALA A 137 6.63 -5.53 5.51
N THR A 138 7.45 -6.56 5.28
CA THR A 138 8.90 -6.48 5.02
C THR A 138 9.32 -5.67 3.78
N LEU A 139 8.40 -5.31 2.88
CA LEU A 139 8.67 -4.55 1.65
C LEU A 139 8.07 -3.13 1.65
N LEU A 140 7.46 -2.70 2.77
CA LEU A 140 6.87 -1.36 2.89
C LEU A 140 7.84 -0.22 2.58
N GLN A 141 9.14 -0.41 2.82
CA GLN A 141 10.18 0.56 2.48
C GLN A 141 10.25 0.91 0.97
N PHE A 142 9.64 0.11 0.11
CA PHE A 142 9.55 0.34 -1.34
C PHE A 142 8.15 0.73 -1.80
N ALA A 143 7.22 0.96 -0.86
CA ALA A 143 5.87 1.38 -1.21
C ALA A 143 5.89 2.82 -1.75
N GLN A 144 5.26 3.00 -2.91
CA GLN A 144 4.93 4.31 -3.44
C GLN A 144 3.62 4.80 -2.83
N VAL A 145 3.58 6.10 -2.56
CA VAL A 145 2.51 6.80 -1.87
C VAL A 145 1.19 6.76 -2.63
N GLU A 146 1.26 6.75 -3.96
CA GLU A 146 0.11 6.78 -4.88
C GLU A 146 -0.70 5.47 -4.86
N GLY A 147 -0.14 4.40 -4.28
CA GLY A 147 -0.79 3.11 -4.20
C GLY A 147 -1.52 2.83 -2.89
N TYR A 148 -1.54 3.77 -1.93
CA TYR A 148 -2.05 3.51 -0.59
C TYR A 148 -3.55 3.22 -0.58
N LEU A 149 -3.95 2.39 0.38
CA LEU A 149 -5.34 2.02 0.57
C LEU A 149 -6.04 3.13 1.35
N TYR A 150 -6.57 4.11 0.62
CA TYR A 150 -7.31 5.20 1.24
C TYR A 150 -8.78 4.83 1.44
N PRO A 151 -9.38 5.19 2.58
CA PRO A 151 -10.80 5.04 2.79
C PRO A 151 -11.57 5.89 1.77
N GLU A 152 -12.45 5.24 0.99
CA GLU A 152 -13.35 5.97 0.10
C GLU A 152 -14.38 6.74 0.94
N LYS A 153 -14.59 8.02 0.63
CA LYS A 153 -15.67 8.82 1.23
C LYS A 153 -17.01 8.23 0.77
N ARG A 154 -17.54 7.26 1.52
CA ARG A 154 -18.88 6.73 1.29
C ARG A 154 -19.87 7.88 1.49
N SER A 155 -20.81 8.04 0.57
CA SER A 155 -21.84 9.10 0.53
C SER A 155 -22.79 9.15 1.75
N SER A 156 -22.54 8.33 2.76
CA SER A 156 -23.29 8.25 3.99
C SER A 156 -22.46 8.95 5.06
N ASP A 157 -22.81 10.21 5.35
CA ASP A 157 -22.14 11.13 6.29
C ASP A 157 -22.12 10.65 7.77
N SER A 158 -22.24 9.35 8.06
CA SER A 158 -22.41 8.82 9.43
C SER A 158 -21.19 8.09 10.00
N SER A 159 -20.37 7.38 9.23
CA SER A 159 -19.22 6.63 9.77
C SER A 159 -17.93 7.47 9.83
N SER A 160 -17.21 7.43 10.95
CA SER A 160 -15.86 8.00 11.08
C SER A 160 -14.88 7.21 10.21
N ILE A 161 -14.06 7.91 9.42
CA ILE A 161 -13.01 7.35 8.58
C ILE A 161 -11.94 6.64 9.44
N SER A 162 -11.76 7.07 10.69
CA SER A 162 -10.77 6.51 11.62
C SER A 162 -10.99 5.03 11.97
N SER A 163 -12.24 4.56 11.85
CA SER A 163 -12.66 3.18 12.12
C SER A 163 -13.03 2.43 10.84
N SER A 164 -12.66 2.97 9.68
CA SER A 164 -12.81 2.28 8.40
C SER A 164 -11.91 1.04 8.36
N GLU A 165 -12.39 -0.02 7.70
CA GLU A 165 -11.64 -1.27 7.52
C GLU A 165 -10.30 -1.00 6.81
N GLU A 166 -10.29 -0.01 5.92
CA GLU A 166 -9.13 0.47 5.18
C GLU A 166 -8.03 1.00 6.13
N VAL A 167 -8.39 1.86 7.08
CA VAL A 167 -7.45 2.39 8.08
C VAL A 167 -6.95 1.29 9.02
N ILE A 168 -7.84 0.38 9.44
CA ILE A 168 -7.47 -0.75 10.31
C ILE A 168 -6.45 -1.67 9.61
N VAL A 169 -6.71 -2.05 8.36
CA VAL A 169 -5.79 -2.90 7.58
C VAL A 169 -4.45 -2.21 7.37
N MET A 170 -4.45 -0.90 7.11
CA MET A 170 -3.21 -0.13 6.99
C MET A 170 -2.44 -0.06 8.31
N GLU A 171 -3.12 0.21 9.42
CA GLU A 171 -2.53 0.20 10.76
C GLU A 171 -1.91 -1.17 11.08
N GLU A 172 -2.60 -2.27 10.79
CA GLU A 172 -2.11 -3.64 10.99
C GLU A 172 -0.86 -3.95 10.14
N ILE A 173 -0.82 -3.49 8.88
CA ILE A 173 0.34 -3.68 7.98
C ILE A 173 1.57 -2.97 8.54
N PHE A 174 1.41 -1.72 8.96
CA PHE A 174 2.51 -0.93 9.53
C PHE A 174 2.95 -1.48 10.89
N TYR A 175 2.00 -1.85 11.76
CA TYR A 175 2.29 -2.48 13.04
C TYR A 175 3.02 -3.82 12.85
N GLY A 176 2.57 -4.66 11.92
CA GLY A 176 3.22 -5.92 11.57
C GLY A 176 4.66 -5.73 11.11
N TYR A 177 4.94 -4.69 10.33
CA TYR A 177 6.33 -4.36 9.96
C TYR A 177 7.17 -3.98 11.16
N VAL A 178 6.65 -3.10 12.04
CA VAL A 178 7.34 -2.68 13.26
C VAL A 178 7.65 -3.87 14.17
N MET A 179 6.71 -4.81 14.31
CA MET A 179 6.91 -6.03 15.11
C MET A 179 7.90 -7.01 14.46
N SER A 180 7.92 -7.10 13.14
CA SER A 180 8.84 -7.98 12.39
C SER A 180 10.28 -7.45 12.32
N SER A 181 10.47 -6.14 12.48
CA SER A 181 11.79 -5.52 12.45
C SER A 181 12.57 -5.88 13.71
N ALA A 182 13.56 -6.76 13.57
CA ALA A 182 14.37 -7.31 14.66
C ALA A 182 15.13 -6.26 15.51
N SER A 183 15.12 -4.99 15.11
CA SER A 183 15.70 -3.89 15.88
C SER A 183 14.83 -2.64 15.77
N HIS A 184 14.37 -2.12 16.91
CA HIS A 184 13.82 -0.76 17.04
C HIS A 184 14.88 0.34 16.89
N THR A 185 16.06 -0.02 16.36
CA THR A 185 17.15 0.90 16.07
C THR A 185 16.82 1.73 14.84
N PRO A 186 17.33 2.97 14.77
CA PRO A 186 17.23 3.79 13.57
C PRO A 186 17.86 3.05 12.38
N SER A 187 17.06 2.75 11.37
CA SER A 187 17.51 2.24 10.09
C SER A 187 16.92 3.10 9.00
N THR A 188 17.61 3.20 7.85
CA THR A 188 17.11 3.94 6.69
C THR A 188 15.72 3.44 6.27
N SER A 189 15.50 2.12 6.34
CA SER A 189 14.19 1.52 6.06
C SER A 189 13.12 1.90 7.09
N GLY A 190 13.45 1.89 8.38
CA GLY A 190 12.54 2.35 9.44
C GLY A 190 12.12 3.81 9.25
N SER A 191 13.06 4.70 8.88
CA SER A 191 12.76 6.12 8.61
C SER A 191 11.81 6.30 7.44
N LEU A 192 12.08 5.61 6.31
CA LEU A 192 11.19 5.66 5.15
C LEU A 192 9.79 5.17 5.48
N VAL A 193 9.66 4.08 6.23
CA VAL A 193 8.34 3.57 6.65
C VAL A 193 7.63 4.55 7.58
N ALA A 194 8.34 5.19 8.52
CA ALA A 194 7.73 6.20 9.38
C ALA A 194 7.28 7.44 8.59
N GLU A 195 8.06 7.89 7.61
CA GLU A 195 7.68 9.00 6.71
C GLU A 195 6.45 8.66 5.87
N LEU A 196 6.42 7.47 5.27
CA LEU A 196 5.29 6.94 4.53
C LEU A 196 4.02 6.85 5.40
N TRP A 197 4.15 6.41 6.65
CA TRP A 197 3.04 6.39 7.60
C TRP A 197 2.54 7.80 7.90
N ASN A 198 3.42 8.73 8.24
CA ASN A 198 3.06 10.13 8.51
C ASN A 198 2.37 10.76 7.28
N TYR A 199 2.80 10.40 6.07
CA TYR A 199 2.15 10.83 4.84
C TYR A 199 0.72 10.32 4.75
N TYR A 200 0.51 9.02 4.96
CA TYR A 200 -0.83 8.44 5.00
C TYR A 200 -1.72 9.10 6.06
N LEU A 201 -1.17 9.32 7.27
CA LEU A 201 -1.87 10.00 8.36
C LEU A 201 -2.34 11.40 7.95
N SER A 202 -1.51 12.20 7.27
CA SER A 202 -1.89 13.55 6.84
C SER A 202 -3.14 13.60 5.95
N HIS A 203 -3.47 12.50 5.27
CA HIS A 203 -4.67 12.40 4.43
C HIS A 203 -5.92 12.03 5.23
N ILE A 204 -5.81 11.08 6.17
CA ILE A 204 -6.96 10.56 6.91
C ILE A 204 -7.40 11.46 8.07
N VAL A 205 -6.49 12.28 8.62
CA VAL A 205 -6.78 13.21 9.73
C VAL A 205 -7.67 14.38 9.33
N SER A 206 -7.86 14.59 8.02
CA SER A 206 -8.79 15.59 7.48
C SER A 206 -10.26 15.24 7.75
N ASP A 207 -10.56 14.04 8.27
CA ASP A 207 -11.89 13.67 8.75
C ASP A 207 -12.25 14.45 10.03
N PRO A 208 -13.32 15.27 10.02
CA PRO A 208 -13.78 15.99 11.21
C PRO A 208 -14.20 15.07 12.37
N LYS A 209 -14.43 13.77 12.12
CA LYS A 209 -14.78 12.79 13.15
C LYS A 209 -13.57 12.06 13.73
N MET A 210 -12.35 12.45 13.37
CA MET A 210 -11.13 11.89 13.95
C MET A 210 -10.93 12.44 15.36
N GLU A 211 -11.05 11.59 16.39
CA GLU A 211 -10.78 12.02 17.76
C GLU A 211 -9.27 12.23 18.00
N PRO A 212 -8.85 13.21 18.84
CA PRO A 212 -7.44 13.45 19.17
C PRO A 212 -6.73 12.21 19.75
N LYS A 213 -7.47 11.44 20.55
CA LYS A 213 -6.97 10.19 21.13
C LYS A 213 -6.67 9.15 20.05
N ARG A 214 -7.57 8.97 19.08
CA ARG A 214 -7.37 8.03 17.97
C ARG A 214 -6.21 8.46 17.07
N PHE A 215 -6.07 9.75 16.80
CA PHE A 215 -4.92 10.25 16.04
C PHE A 215 -3.60 9.97 16.80
N THR A 216 -3.60 10.15 18.11
CA THR A 216 -2.45 9.83 18.97
C THR A 216 -2.08 8.35 18.92
N GLU A 217 -3.06 7.45 19.00
CA GLU A 217 -2.84 6.00 18.86
C GLU A 217 -2.21 5.64 17.51
N LEU A 218 -2.68 6.26 16.43
CA LEU A 218 -2.12 6.08 15.09
C LEU A 218 -0.68 6.62 14.97
N LEU A 219 -0.33 7.70 15.66
CA LEU A 219 1.05 8.19 15.71
C LEU A 219 1.97 7.18 16.43
N GLU A 220 1.46 6.48 17.43
CA GLU A 220 2.21 5.50 18.21
C GLU A 220 2.47 4.18 17.47
N THR A 221 1.78 3.90 16.35
CA THR A 221 2.01 2.72 15.52
C THR A 221 3.47 2.60 15.06
N THR A 222 4.18 3.72 14.86
CA THR A 222 5.60 3.74 14.48
C THR A 222 6.48 4.34 15.58
N PRO A 223 7.65 3.74 15.89
CA PRO A 223 8.55 4.26 16.91
C PRO A 223 9.07 5.68 16.61
N ILE A 224 9.24 6.50 17.66
CA ILE A 224 9.83 7.84 17.54
C ILE A 224 11.29 7.77 17.07
N SER A 225 12.02 6.71 17.41
CA SER A 225 13.41 6.49 16.98
C SER A 225 13.58 6.38 15.47
N TRP A 226 12.52 6.00 14.75
CA TRP A 226 12.54 5.88 13.29
C TRP A 226 12.39 7.22 12.59
N ARG A 227 11.74 8.21 13.22
CA ARG A 227 11.53 9.55 12.63
C ARG A 227 12.81 10.37 12.68
N GLN A 228 13.58 10.36 11.59
CA GLN A 228 14.79 11.20 11.46
C GLN A 228 14.43 12.64 11.11
N SER A 229 13.48 12.84 10.20
CA SER A 229 12.82 14.12 9.93
C SER A 229 11.42 14.15 10.55
N HIS A 230 10.98 15.34 10.96
CA HIS A 230 9.64 15.58 11.50
C HIS A 230 8.75 16.39 10.55
N ASP A 231 9.19 16.69 9.33
CA ASP A 231 8.45 17.53 8.38
C ASP A 231 7.07 16.94 8.03
N GLN A 232 7.06 15.66 7.65
CA GLN A 232 5.80 15.00 7.29
C GLN A 232 4.89 14.78 8.51
N LEU A 233 5.49 14.62 9.70
CA LEU A 233 4.74 14.58 10.95
C LEU A 233 4.09 15.95 11.25
N TYR A 234 4.83 17.04 11.09
CA TYR A 234 4.30 18.39 11.21
C TYR A 234 3.14 18.62 10.24
N ARG A 235 3.28 18.22 8.97
CA ARG A 235 2.18 18.31 7.98
C ARG A 235 0.94 17.54 8.41
N ALA A 236 1.09 16.35 8.98
CA ALA A 236 -0.04 15.58 9.51
C ALA A 236 -0.71 16.29 10.70
N ILE A 237 0.07 16.80 11.65
CA ILE A 237 -0.44 17.55 12.82
C ILE A 237 -1.14 18.83 12.37
N ASN A 238 -0.56 19.57 11.42
CA ASN A 238 -1.15 20.78 10.88
C ASN A 238 -2.49 20.48 10.17
N SER A 239 -2.54 19.42 9.36
CA SER A 239 -3.78 18.99 8.69
C SER A 239 -4.86 18.60 9.70
N PHE A 240 -4.49 17.93 10.80
CA PHE A 240 -5.40 17.65 11.90
C PHE A 240 -5.90 18.95 12.55
N HIS A 241 -5.03 19.89 12.93
CA HIS A 241 -5.49 21.16 13.52
C HIS A 241 -6.38 21.99 12.60
N GLN A 242 -6.15 21.96 11.29
CA GLN A 242 -6.98 22.66 10.32
C GLN A 242 -8.40 22.09 10.23
N ALA A 243 -8.52 20.75 10.32
CA ALA A 243 -9.82 20.07 10.33
C ALA A 243 -10.54 20.13 11.69
N HIS A 244 -9.80 20.35 12.78
CA HIS A 244 -10.28 20.30 14.17
C HIS A 244 -9.99 21.62 14.92
N GLN A 245 -10.72 22.69 14.55
CA GLN A 245 -10.46 24.04 15.09
C GLN A 245 -10.96 24.23 16.54
N ASP A 246 -11.87 23.37 16.98
CA ASP A 246 -12.53 23.37 18.29
C ASP A 246 -11.74 22.69 19.41
N LEU A 247 -10.55 22.16 19.10
CA LEU A 247 -9.68 21.52 20.08
C LEU A 247 -9.29 22.48 21.21
N ASN A 248 -9.33 21.95 22.43
CA ASN A 248 -8.87 22.68 23.61
C ASN A 248 -7.33 22.70 23.69
N HIS A 249 -6.80 23.49 24.62
CA HIS A 249 -5.36 23.66 24.78
C HIS A 249 -4.63 22.34 25.10
N ASP A 250 -5.23 21.48 25.92
CA ASP A 250 -4.63 20.22 26.35
C ASP A 250 -4.61 19.18 25.22
N GLU A 251 -5.64 19.14 24.38
CA GLU A 251 -5.72 18.29 23.19
C GLU A 251 -4.67 18.70 22.15
N LYS A 252 -4.54 19.99 21.87
CA LYS A 252 -3.48 20.52 21.00
C LYS A 252 -2.10 20.14 21.53
N ALA A 253 -1.86 20.31 22.84
CA ALA A 253 -0.61 19.91 23.46
C ALA A 253 -0.36 18.38 23.38
N ALA A 254 -1.40 17.56 23.56
CA ALA A 254 -1.31 16.10 23.52
C ALA A 254 -0.89 15.58 22.14
N VAL A 255 -1.40 16.17 21.06
CA VAL A 255 -1.01 15.82 19.69
C VAL A 255 0.38 16.36 19.34
N CYS A 256 0.66 17.59 19.75
CA CYS A 256 1.95 18.25 19.50
C CYS A 256 3.15 17.64 20.23
N LYS A 257 2.95 16.87 21.32
CA LYS A 257 4.04 16.28 22.11
C LYS A 257 4.94 15.32 21.31
N TYR A 258 4.47 14.77 20.19
CA TYR A 258 5.25 13.89 19.32
C TYR A 258 6.18 14.66 18.37
N LEU A 259 5.99 15.98 18.24
CA LEU A 259 6.79 16.83 17.38
C LEU A 259 8.07 17.29 18.12
N ASN A 260 9.23 16.96 17.56
CA ASN A 260 10.51 17.53 17.96
C ASN A 260 10.92 18.59 16.91
N CYS A 261 10.92 19.85 17.33
CA CYS A 261 11.19 20.98 16.44
C CYS A 261 12.63 21.01 15.92
N GLN A 262 13.58 20.36 16.62
CA GLN A 262 14.98 20.25 16.16
C GLN A 262 15.15 19.33 14.94
N LYS A 263 14.13 18.53 14.63
CA LYS A 263 14.12 17.60 13.48
C LYS A 263 13.33 18.14 12.29
N LEU A 264 12.93 19.41 12.34
CA LEU A 264 12.27 20.09 11.23
C LEU A 264 13.31 20.68 10.29
N SER A 265 13.04 20.64 8.99
CA SER A 265 13.78 21.42 8.00
C SER A 265 13.56 22.92 8.19
N GLN A 266 14.44 23.73 7.61
CA GLN A 266 14.33 25.18 7.68
C GLN A 266 13.02 25.67 7.05
N GLU A 267 12.62 25.05 5.95
CA GLU A 267 11.36 25.31 5.26
C GLU A 267 10.16 24.99 6.17
N ALA A 268 10.15 23.82 6.81
CA ALA A 268 9.08 23.43 7.73
C ALA A 268 9.04 24.33 8.99
N CYS A 269 10.18 24.80 9.48
CA CYS A 269 10.24 25.78 10.57
C CYS A 269 9.58 27.11 10.20
N VAL A 270 9.82 27.63 8.99
CA VAL A 270 9.18 28.87 8.51
C VAL A 270 7.66 28.70 8.44
N GLU A 271 7.19 27.58 7.89
CA GLU A 271 5.76 27.26 7.86
C GLU A 271 5.16 27.13 9.28
N ALA A 272 5.88 26.51 10.21
CA ALA A 272 5.44 26.29 11.58
C ALA A 272 5.37 27.58 12.41
N VAL A 273 6.32 28.51 12.24
CA VAL A 273 6.28 29.80 12.94
C VAL A 273 5.09 30.65 12.51
N GLN A 274 4.63 30.50 11.26
CA GLN A 274 3.45 31.19 10.73
C GLN A 274 2.12 30.49 11.10
N ASN A 275 2.18 29.37 11.83
CA ASN A 275 1.01 28.58 12.15
C ASN A 275 0.41 28.96 13.51
N ASP A 276 -0.61 29.81 13.48
CA ASP A 276 -1.33 30.27 14.68
C ASP A 276 -2.01 29.15 15.48
N MET A 277 -2.17 27.96 14.90
CA MET A 277 -2.79 26.81 15.56
C MET A 277 -1.81 26.00 16.42
N LEU A 278 -0.50 26.23 16.30
CA LEU A 278 0.50 25.57 17.12
C LEU A 278 0.54 26.19 18.54
N PRO A 279 0.79 25.37 19.58
CA PRO A 279 1.07 25.88 20.91
C PRO A 279 2.26 26.87 20.90
N LEU A 280 2.11 28.02 21.56
CA LEU A 280 3.15 29.06 21.66
C LEU A 280 4.51 28.51 22.10
N ARG A 281 4.51 27.49 22.97
CA ARG A 281 5.74 26.81 23.42
C ARG A 281 6.56 26.27 22.25
N LEU A 282 5.91 25.64 21.26
CA LEU A 282 6.61 25.10 20.09
C LEU A 282 7.09 26.21 19.16
N ILE A 283 6.30 27.27 18.97
CA ILE A 283 6.72 28.42 18.16
C ILE A 283 7.99 29.06 18.75
N VAL A 284 8.01 29.27 20.07
CA VAL A 284 9.20 29.79 20.77
C VAL A 284 10.38 28.84 20.61
N GLU A 285 10.17 27.53 20.77
CA GLU A 285 11.22 26.53 20.58
C GLU A 285 11.83 26.58 19.17
N ILE A 286 11.00 26.68 18.12
CA ILE A 286 11.45 26.80 16.72
C ILE A 286 12.29 28.06 16.51
N LEU A 287 11.85 29.20 17.05
CA LEU A 287 12.57 30.48 16.95
C LEU A 287 13.94 30.47 17.63
N PHE A 288 14.15 29.61 18.64
CA PHE A 288 15.45 29.44 19.31
C PHE A 288 16.37 28.44 18.58
N ILE A 289 15.83 27.60 17.71
CA ILE A 289 16.58 26.58 16.96
C ILE A 289 17.05 27.13 15.60
N GLN A 290 16.36 28.13 15.05
CA GLN A 290 16.79 28.90 13.87
C GLN A 290 18.02 29.77 14.16
#